data_AF-A0A6N7PUI4-F1
#
_entry.id   AF-A0A6N7PUI4-F1
#
_cell.length_a   1.000
_cell.length_b   1.000
_cell.length_c   1.000
_cell.angle_alpha   90.00
_cell.angle_beta   90.00
_cell.angle_gamma   90.00
#
_symmetry.space_group_name_H-M   'P 1'
#
loop_
_entity.id
_entity.type
_entity.pdbx_description
1 polymer ?
#
loop_
_entity_poly.entity_id
_entity_poly.type
_entity_poly.pdbx_seq_one_letter_code
_entity_poly.pdbx_strand_id
1 'polypeptide(L)'
;MLSRRYGGWGFDDLGGLTVDDAGSIFLTGAFESTIDFGPVTGSPLASLGGVDLFITKLSANGTGLWARRAGNTTNQRGLAIAAAPNGDVLVAGDASGTLHIDGPLLFPKGERGLFLTRMSTEGAVLWAQIFGGPQSVSFGVSLAVDPASDSVVAAGFFDDVVDFGGGALPSAGNVDAFVARFAKDGSHLGARVFGGPGPDGVLALDLGPSGELLLGGAHTSPIDFGGGVFTTSSLLDANGFLVRLSPPSEASRR
;
A
#
# COMPACT_ATOMS: atom_id res chain seq x y z
N MET A 1 15.22 -22.20 -14.26
CA MET A 1 14.16 -22.09 -13.23
C MET A 1 14.82 -21.67 -11.94
N LEU A 2 14.40 -20.56 -11.33
CA LEU A 2 14.82 -20.13 -9.99
C LEU A 2 13.68 -20.45 -9.02
N SER A 3 13.97 -21.15 -7.92
CA SER A 3 13.03 -21.38 -6.83
C SER A 3 13.79 -21.22 -5.51
N ARG A 4 13.20 -20.44 -4.58
CA ARG A 4 13.73 -20.20 -3.24
C ARG A 4 12.58 -20.14 -2.26
N ARG A 5 12.81 -20.62 -1.04
CA ARG A 5 11.89 -20.49 0.08
C ARG A 5 12.39 -19.38 0.99
N TYR A 6 11.48 -18.53 1.41
CA TYR A 6 11.65 -17.58 2.51
C TYR A 6 10.56 -17.85 3.54
N GLY A 7 10.78 -17.45 4.79
CA GLY A 7 9.87 -17.70 5.91
C GLY A 7 10.28 -18.88 6.79
N GLY A 8 9.79 -18.86 8.02
CA GLY A 8 10.24 -19.70 9.13
C GLY A 8 9.11 -20.49 9.77
N TRP A 9 9.07 -20.46 11.11
CA TRP A 9 7.97 -20.96 11.91
C TRP A 9 7.04 -19.81 12.25
N GLY A 10 5.73 -20.01 12.10
CA GLY A 10 4.73 -18.99 12.37
C GLY A 10 4.05 -18.48 11.10
N PHE A 11 3.43 -17.31 11.19
CA PHE A 11 2.82 -16.65 10.05
C PHE A 11 3.88 -16.04 9.11
N ASP A 12 3.86 -16.40 7.83
CA ASP A 12 4.67 -15.77 6.79
C ASP A 12 3.77 -15.52 5.57
N ASP A 13 3.68 -14.26 5.13
CA ASP A 13 2.85 -13.87 3.99
C ASP A 13 3.57 -12.86 3.11
N LEU A 14 3.41 -13.02 1.79
CA LEU A 14 3.95 -12.10 0.80
C LEU A 14 2.84 -11.13 0.40
N GLY A 15 2.99 -9.87 0.81
CA GLY A 15 2.04 -8.83 0.42
C GLY A 15 2.26 -8.31 -0.99
N GLY A 16 3.52 -8.19 -1.42
CA GLY A 16 3.80 -7.65 -2.74
C GLY A 16 5.20 -7.94 -3.26
N LEU A 17 5.32 -7.85 -4.59
CA LEU A 17 6.56 -7.98 -5.34
C LEU A 17 6.60 -6.92 -6.44
N THR A 18 7.76 -6.33 -6.68
CA THR A 18 8.03 -5.49 -7.85
C THR A 18 9.46 -5.69 -8.33
N VAL A 19 9.78 -5.21 -9.53
CA VAL A 19 11.10 -5.34 -10.16
C VAL A 19 11.51 -3.98 -10.71
N ASP A 20 12.74 -3.53 -10.43
CA ASP A 20 13.30 -2.30 -11.02
C ASP A 20 13.85 -2.54 -12.44
N ASP A 21 14.18 -1.47 -13.15
CA ASP A 21 14.74 -1.54 -14.51
C ASP A 21 16.10 -2.27 -14.59
N ALA A 22 16.80 -2.39 -13.45
CA ALA A 22 18.04 -3.16 -13.35
C ALA A 22 17.79 -4.67 -13.11
N GLY A 23 16.54 -5.09 -12.97
CA GLY A 23 16.14 -6.47 -12.71
C GLY A 23 16.26 -6.88 -11.24
N SER A 24 16.47 -5.93 -10.32
CA SER A 24 16.41 -6.22 -8.89
C SER A 24 14.98 -6.45 -8.46
N ILE A 25 14.77 -7.44 -7.62
CA ILE A 25 13.46 -7.84 -7.13
C ILE A 25 13.27 -7.24 -5.74
N PHE A 26 12.16 -6.56 -5.50
CA PHE A 26 11.79 -6.08 -4.18
C PHE A 26 10.57 -6.84 -3.69
N LEU A 27 10.59 -7.23 -2.42
CA LEU A 27 9.50 -7.93 -1.77
C LEU A 27 9.09 -7.20 -0.50
N THR A 28 7.81 -7.26 -0.17
CA THR A 28 7.29 -6.89 1.13
C THR A 28 6.24 -7.90 1.59
N GLY A 29 5.99 -7.93 2.90
CA GLY A 29 5.02 -8.83 3.48
C GLY A 29 5.03 -8.74 5.00
N ALA A 30 4.61 -9.82 5.63
CA ALA A 30 4.60 -9.97 7.07
C ALA A 30 5.23 -11.31 7.46
N PHE A 31 5.93 -11.34 8.59
CA PHE A 31 6.52 -12.56 9.12
C PHE A 31 6.43 -12.61 10.65
N GLU A 32 6.42 -13.82 11.20
CA GLU A 32 6.51 -14.11 12.62
C GLU A 32 7.80 -14.90 12.90
N SER A 33 8.33 -14.76 14.11
CA SER A 33 9.57 -15.40 14.54
C SER A 33 10.77 -14.91 13.72
N THR A 34 11.22 -15.66 12.70
CA THR A 34 12.44 -15.33 11.95
C THR A 34 12.28 -15.59 10.46
N ILE A 35 12.85 -14.70 9.66
CA ILE A 35 12.94 -14.84 8.20
C ILE A 35 14.36 -14.52 7.73
N ASP A 36 14.90 -15.36 6.84
CA ASP A 36 16.29 -15.24 6.34
C ASP A 36 16.32 -15.01 4.83
N PHE A 37 16.91 -13.89 4.41
CA PHE A 37 17.13 -13.51 3.02
C PHE A 37 18.57 -13.77 2.53
N GLY A 38 19.35 -14.54 3.30
CA GLY A 38 20.76 -14.85 3.05
C GLY A 38 21.71 -13.91 3.80
N PRO A 39 23.02 -13.93 3.49
CA PRO A 39 24.06 -13.19 4.23
C PRO A 39 24.06 -11.71 3.85
N VAL A 40 22.99 -10.99 4.22
CA VAL A 40 22.83 -9.56 3.96
C VAL A 40 22.68 -8.77 5.25
N THR A 41 22.96 -7.48 5.16
CA THR A 41 22.74 -6.55 6.28
C THR A 41 21.29 -6.65 6.75
N GLY A 42 21.11 -6.94 8.04
CA GLY A 42 19.81 -7.09 8.69
C GLY A 42 19.25 -8.53 8.72
N SER A 43 19.83 -9.49 8.01
CA SER A 43 19.32 -10.87 7.97
C SER A 43 20.11 -11.83 8.88
N PRO A 44 19.48 -12.83 9.54
CA PRO A 44 18.03 -13.05 9.60
C PRO A 44 17.32 -11.94 10.37
N LEU A 45 16.13 -11.57 9.91
CA LEU A 45 15.25 -10.67 10.63
C LEU A 45 14.49 -11.46 11.70
N ALA A 46 14.23 -10.84 12.85
CA ALA A 46 13.42 -11.40 13.92
C ALA A 46 12.26 -10.45 14.24
N SER A 47 11.03 -10.96 14.36
CA SER A 47 9.88 -10.15 14.77
C SER A 47 10.01 -9.73 16.24
N LEU A 48 9.48 -8.55 16.61
CA LEU A 48 9.51 -8.02 17.97
C LEU A 48 8.30 -8.40 18.82
N GLY A 49 7.28 -9.02 18.22
CA GLY A 49 6.05 -9.41 18.87
C GLY A 49 5.23 -10.33 17.98
N GLY A 50 4.06 -9.86 17.54
CA GLY A 50 3.24 -10.56 16.57
C GLY A 50 3.89 -10.62 15.18
N VAL A 51 3.10 -10.34 14.14
CA VAL A 51 3.64 -10.29 12.77
C VAL A 51 4.27 -8.93 12.50
N ASP A 52 5.48 -8.90 11.96
CA ASP A 52 6.18 -7.68 11.59
C ASP A 52 6.32 -7.54 10.07
N LEU A 53 6.33 -6.30 9.59
CA LEU A 53 6.62 -5.95 8.20
C LEU A 53 8.06 -6.35 7.86
N PHE A 54 8.26 -7.00 6.72
CA PHE A 54 9.58 -7.05 6.07
C PHE A 54 9.57 -6.27 4.75
N ILE A 55 10.73 -5.72 4.40
CA ILE A 55 11.03 -5.14 3.09
C ILE A 55 12.43 -5.65 2.71
N THR A 56 12.57 -6.21 1.52
CA THR A 56 13.86 -6.77 1.08
C THR A 56 14.10 -6.47 -0.40
N LYS A 57 15.37 -6.34 -0.76
CA LYS A 57 15.83 -6.27 -2.14
C LYS A 57 16.69 -7.49 -2.43
N LEU A 58 16.42 -8.14 -3.56
CA LEU A 58 17.17 -9.25 -4.10
C LEU A 58 17.75 -8.86 -5.47
N SER A 59 18.87 -9.45 -5.84
CA SER A 59 19.36 -9.43 -7.23
C SER A 59 18.42 -10.21 -8.15
N ALA A 60 18.59 -10.05 -9.47
CA ALA A 60 17.87 -10.81 -10.50
C ALA A 60 17.97 -12.35 -10.35
N ASN A 61 19.00 -12.85 -9.64
CA ASN A 61 19.20 -14.27 -9.35
C ASN A 61 18.60 -14.71 -8.00
N GLY A 62 17.84 -13.83 -7.33
CA GLY A 62 17.21 -14.06 -6.03
C GLY A 62 18.16 -14.03 -4.83
N THR A 63 19.43 -13.66 -5.03
CA THR A 63 20.36 -13.46 -3.90
C THR A 63 20.03 -12.15 -3.21
N GLY A 64 19.86 -12.17 -1.88
CA GLY A 64 19.60 -10.97 -1.10
C GLY A 64 20.67 -9.90 -1.31
N LEU A 65 20.23 -8.64 -1.31
CA LEU A 65 21.09 -7.45 -1.30
C LEU A 65 20.97 -6.70 0.03
N TRP A 66 19.75 -6.57 0.56
CA TRP A 66 19.47 -6.06 1.90
C TRP A 66 18.09 -6.51 2.37
N ALA A 67 17.89 -6.59 3.69
CA ALA A 67 16.59 -6.89 4.29
C ALA A 67 16.34 -6.01 5.51
N ARG A 68 15.09 -5.57 5.67
CA ARG A 68 14.67 -4.66 6.73
C ARG A 68 13.36 -5.12 7.34
N ARG A 69 13.25 -4.90 8.64
CA ARG A 69 12.02 -5.09 9.40
C ARG A 69 11.52 -3.73 9.86
N ALA A 70 10.21 -3.56 9.84
CA ALA A 70 9.56 -2.50 10.59
C ALA A 70 8.49 -3.09 11.50
N GLY A 71 8.36 -2.53 12.69
CA GLY A 71 7.32 -2.99 13.60
C GLY A 71 7.64 -2.79 15.07
N ASN A 72 6.70 -3.24 15.89
CA ASN A 72 6.70 -3.11 17.35
C ASN A 72 6.24 -4.45 17.97
N THR A 73 5.65 -4.43 19.16
CA THR A 73 5.14 -5.64 19.84
C THR A 73 3.76 -6.10 19.34
N THR A 74 3.16 -5.42 18.37
CA THR A 74 1.84 -5.66 17.77
C THR A 74 1.98 -5.93 16.28
N ASN A 75 0.88 -6.03 15.52
CA ASN A 75 0.94 -6.48 14.13
C ASN A 75 1.22 -5.35 13.13
N GLN A 76 2.16 -5.59 12.21
CA GLN A 76 2.43 -4.75 11.05
C GLN A 76 2.55 -5.63 9.80
N ARG A 77 1.99 -5.14 8.68
CA ARG A 77 1.96 -5.91 7.43
C ARG A 77 2.30 -5.02 6.25
N GLY A 78 3.21 -5.48 5.40
CA GLY A 78 3.39 -4.91 4.07
C GLY A 78 2.37 -5.52 3.13
N LEU A 79 1.57 -4.70 2.48
CA LEU A 79 0.48 -5.14 1.60
C LEU A 79 0.72 -4.81 0.13
N ALA A 80 1.53 -3.78 -0.15
CA ALA A 80 1.82 -3.36 -1.51
C ALA A 80 3.23 -2.79 -1.62
N ILE A 81 3.85 -2.99 -2.79
CA ILE A 81 5.18 -2.47 -3.11
C ILE A 81 5.23 -2.04 -4.58
N ALA A 82 5.88 -0.92 -4.86
CA ALA A 82 6.07 -0.39 -6.21
C ALA A 82 7.47 0.21 -6.38
N ALA A 83 8.13 -0.07 -7.49
CA ALA A 83 9.39 0.55 -7.85
C ALA A 83 9.13 1.92 -8.50
N ALA A 84 9.90 2.92 -8.09
CA ALA A 84 9.95 4.22 -8.75
C ALA A 84 10.96 4.20 -9.91
N PRO A 85 10.85 5.13 -10.89
CA PRO A 85 11.76 5.18 -12.04
C PRO A 85 13.25 5.37 -11.67
N ASN A 86 13.53 5.96 -10.51
CA ASN A 86 14.90 6.13 -10.03
C ASN A 86 15.44 4.91 -9.25
N GLY A 87 14.67 3.83 -9.16
CA GLY A 87 15.01 2.62 -8.42
C GLY A 87 14.65 2.66 -6.93
N ASP A 88 14.15 3.80 -6.43
CA ASP A 88 13.55 3.83 -5.09
C ASP A 88 12.37 2.86 -5.02
N VAL A 89 12.02 2.45 -3.81
CA VAL A 89 10.89 1.57 -3.59
C VAL A 89 9.88 2.20 -2.65
N LEU A 90 8.61 2.06 -2.98
CA LEU A 90 7.50 2.49 -2.16
C LEU A 90 6.81 1.27 -1.59
N VAL A 91 6.52 1.32 -0.29
CA VAL A 91 5.82 0.26 0.42
C VAL A 91 4.64 0.86 1.16
N ALA A 92 3.50 0.18 1.08
CA ALA A 92 2.32 0.49 1.88
C ALA A 92 1.79 -0.77 2.54
N GLY A 93 1.05 -0.54 3.61
CA GLY A 93 0.40 -1.58 4.35
C GLY A 93 -0.23 -1.00 5.60
N ASP A 94 -0.47 -1.84 6.60
CA ASP A 94 -1.10 -1.41 7.84
C ASP A 94 -0.25 -1.73 9.07
N ALA A 95 -0.46 -0.94 10.11
CA ALA A 95 0.18 -1.11 11.40
C ALA A 95 -0.84 -0.91 12.52
N SER A 96 -0.90 -1.87 13.45
CA SER A 96 -1.47 -1.67 14.77
C SER A 96 -0.48 -0.86 15.63
N GLY A 97 -0.99 0.12 16.37
CA GLY A 97 -0.19 0.98 17.23
C GLY A 97 0.88 1.77 16.46
N THR A 98 2.00 2.06 17.14
CA THR A 98 3.09 2.87 16.55
C THR A 98 3.90 2.09 15.53
N LEU A 99 4.24 2.71 14.40
CA LEU A 99 5.16 2.09 13.44
C LEU A 99 6.57 2.64 13.64
N HIS A 100 7.55 1.74 13.79
CA HIS A 100 8.96 2.07 13.77
C HIS A 100 9.60 1.51 12.50
N ILE A 101 9.96 2.39 11.56
CA ILE A 101 10.57 2.06 10.27
C ILE A 101 11.78 2.96 10.03
N ASP A 102 12.84 2.74 10.82
CA ASP A 102 13.96 3.67 10.98
C ASP A 102 13.52 5.11 11.37
N GLY A 103 14.42 5.88 11.99
CA GLY A 103 14.10 7.27 12.34
C GLY A 103 12.96 7.42 13.36
N PRO A 104 12.15 8.50 13.29
CA PRO A 104 11.10 8.79 14.27
C PRO A 104 9.97 7.75 14.29
N LEU A 105 9.35 7.56 15.46
CA LEU A 105 8.12 6.78 15.57
C LEU A 105 6.96 7.47 14.86
N LEU A 106 6.19 6.67 14.12
CA LEU A 106 4.96 7.09 13.48
C LEU A 106 3.76 6.68 14.33
N PHE A 107 2.78 7.58 14.45
CA PHE A 107 1.60 7.40 15.30
C PHE A 107 0.34 7.48 14.42
N PRO A 108 -0.42 6.38 14.27
CA PRO A 108 -1.71 6.47 13.60
C PRO A 108 -2.67 7.29 14.47
N LYS A 109 -3.63 7.93 13.81
CA LYS A 109 -4.88 8.27 14.50
C LYS A 109 -5.62 6.94 14.72
N GLY A 110 -6.07 6.69 15.95
CA GLY A 110 -6.72 5.43 16.31
C GLY A 110 -5.74 4.29 16.60
N GLU A 111 -6.24 3.05 16.61
CA GLU A 111 -5.44 1.86 16.97
C GLU A 111 -4.71 1.23 15.78
N ARG A 112 -5.16 1.51 14.55
CA ARG A 112 -4.60 0.95 13.33
C ARG A 112 -4.54 2.02 12.26
N GLY A 113 -3.44 2.06 11.50
CA GLY A 113 -3.29 3.00 10.41
C GLY A 113 -2.68 2.37 9.16
N LEU A 114 -3.01 2.97 8.02
CA LEU A 114 -2.35 2.74 6.73
C LEU A 114 -1.01 3.49 6.75
N PHE A 115 0.11 2.80 6.55
CA PHE A 115 1.38 3.48 6.35
C PHE A 115 1.76 3.53 4.86
N LEU A 116 2.57 4.53 4.54
CA LEU A 116 3.23 4.68 3.25
C LEU A 116 4.67 5.11 3.51
N THR A 117 5.63 4.45 2.88
CA THR A 117 7.06 4.78 3.00
C THR A 117 7.71 4.76 1.62
N ARG A 118 8.70 5.62 1.42
CA ARG A 118 9.62 5.58 0.29
C ARG A 118 11.02 5.34 0.79
N MET A 119 11.72 4.41 0.15
CA MET A 119 13.08 4.00 0.52
C MET A 119 14.01 4.07 -0.68
N SER A 120 15.27 4.42 -0.45
CA SER A 120 16.29 4.44 -1.50
C SER A 120 16.60 3.04 -2.01
N THR A 121 17.33 2.95 -3.12
CA THR A 121 17.86 1.70 -3.68
C THR A 121 18.69 0.87 -2.69
N GLU A 122 19.34 1.53 -1.72
CA GLU A 122 20.14 0.95 -0.63
C GLU A 122 19.30 0.65 0.62
N GLY A 123 18.00 0.90 0.56
CA GLY A 123 17.04 0.66 1.63
C GLY A 123 17.00 1.76 2.69
N ALA A 124 17.62 2.93 2.49
CA ALA A 124 17.47 4.03 3.45
C ALA A 124 16.05 4.60 3.37
N VAL A 125 15.36 4.79 4.50
CA VAL A 125 14.04 5.42 4.52
C VAL A 125 14.20 6.91 4.19
N LEU A 126 13.59 7.34 3.08
CA LEU A 126 13.62 8.73 2.63
C LEU A 126 12.53 9.54 3.31
N TRP A 127 11.34 8.96 3.41
CA TRP A 127 10.23 9.47 4.21
C TRP A 127 9.26 8.32 4.53
N ALA A 128 8.52 8.46 5.63
CA ALA A 128 7.47 7.54 6.00
C ALA A 128 6.33 8.30 6.69
N GLN A 129 5.10 7.88 6.43
CA GLN A 129 3.87 8.46 6.96
C GLN A 129 2.93 7.34 7.40
N ILE A 130 2.05 7.66 8.35
CA ILE A 130 0.96 6.79 8.76
C ILE A 130 -0.32 7.60 8.85
N PHE A 131 -1.39 7.03 8.31
CA PHE A 131 -2.71 7.63 8.16
C PHE A 131 -3.73 6.77 8.89
N GLY A 132 -4.75 7.40 9.47
CA GLY A 132 -5.76 6.67 10.23
C GLY A 132 -6.97 7.54 10.57
N GLY A 133 -7.89 6.94 11.30
CA GLY A 133 -9.15 7.51 11.75
C GLY A 133 -9.23 7.68 13.26
N PRO A 134 -10.31 8.27 13.78
CA PRO A 134 -10.57 8.26 15.22
C PRO A 134 -10.84 6.84 15.76
N GLN A 135 -11.30 5.90 14.93
CA GLN A 135 -11.50 4.49 15.28
C GLN A 135 -10.46 3.58 14.62
N SER A 136 -10.53 2.29 14.94
CA SER A 136 -9.73 1.27 14.27
C SER A 136 -10.28 1.02 12.88
N VAL A 137 -9.44 1.20 11.86
CA VAL A 137 -9.81 1.12 10.44
C VAL A 137 -9.16 -0.10 9.80
N SER A 138 -9.93 -0.86 9.03
CA SER A 138 -9.47 -1.96 8.19
C SER A 138 -9.00 -1.42 6.85
N PHE A 139 -7.82 -1.83 6.39
CA PHE A 139 -7.27 -1.37 5.11
C PHE A 139 -6.93 -2.52 4.17
N GLY A 140 -7.24 -2.31 2.89
CA GLY A 140 -6.54 -2.90 1.76
C GLY A 140 -5.90 -1.79 0.95
N VAL A 141 -4.74 -2.05 0.35
CA VAL A 141 -4.02 -1.05 -0.44
C VAL A 141 -3.25 -1.70 -1.59
N SER A 142 -3.25 -1.00 -2.72
CA SER A 142 -2.40 -1.21 -3.88
C SER A 142 -1.69 0.11 -4.18
N LEU A 143 -0.49 0.03 -4.76
CA LEU A 143 0.37 1.18 -5.04
C LEU A 143 0.78 1.21 -6.51
N ALA A 144 0.88 2.42 -7.03
CA ALA A 144 1.59 2.69 -8.28
C ALA A 144 2.38 4.00 -8.17
N VAL A 145 3.47 4.10 -8.93
CA VAL A 145 4.26 5.32 -9.07
C VAL A 145 4.11 5.80 -10.51
N ASP A 146 3.71 7.06 -10.68
CA ASP A 146 3.63 7.69 -11.99
C ASP A 146 5.06 7.90 -12.52
N PRO A 147 5.44 7.26 -13.64
CA PRO A 147 6.80 7.36 -14.14
C PRO A 147 7.18 8.75 -14.67
N ALA A 148 6.19 9.58 -15.02
CA ALA A 148 6.43 10.93 -15.53
C ALA A 148 6.64 11.96 -14.40
N SER A 149 5.85 11.85 -13.33
CA SER A 149 5.87 12.82 -12.22
C SER A 149 6.57 12.32 -10.97
N ASP A 150 6.87 11.02 -10.88
CA ASP A 150 7.36 10.32 -9.68
C ASP A 150 6.41 10.48 -8.48
N SER A 151 5.13 10.78 -8.76
CA SER A 151 4.06 10.86 -7.78
C SER A 151 3.54 9.48 -7.44
N VAL A 152 3.00 9.36 -6.23
CA VAL A 152 2.50 8.11 -5.67
C VAL A 152 0.99 8.09 -5.77
N VAL A 153 0.44 6.96 -6.19
CA VAL A 153 -0.99 6.68 -6.11
C VAL A 153 -1.18 5.47 -5.20
N ALA A 154 -1.97 5.65 -4.15
CA ALA A 154 -2.48 4.57 -3.32
C ALA A 154 -3.97 4.42 -3.58
N ALA A 155 -4.43 3.20 -3.83
CA ALA A 155 -5.84 2.90 -3.96
C ALA A 155 -6.18 1.60 -3.24
N GLY A 156 -7.39 1.49 -2.73
CA GLY A 156 -7.75 0.35 -1.91
C GLY A 156 -9.14 0.48 -1.34
N PHE A 157 -9.31 0.01 -0.11
CA PHE A 157 -10.54 0.15 0.64
C PHE A 157 -10.27 0.48 2.10
N PHE A 158 -11.23 1.13 2.75
CA PHE A 158 -11.22 1.44 4.18
C PHE A 158 -12.64 1.49 4.76
N ASP A 159 -12.80 1.33 6.07
CA ASP A 159 -14.05 1.58 6.81
C ASP A 159 -13.95 2.83 7.70
N ASP A 160 -15.09 3.28 8.25
CA ASP A 160 -15.22 4.45 9.12
C ASP A 160 -14.67 5.74 8.49
N VAL A 161 -13.56 6.28 8.98
CA VAL A 161 -13.00 7.57 8.56
C VAL A 161 -11.49 7.48 8.46
N VAL A 162 -10.89 8.05 7.41
CA VAL A 162 -9.43 8.17 7.29
C VAL A 162 -9.03 9.60 6.91
N ASP A 163 -7.88 10.05 7.39
CA ASP A 163 -7.27 11.32 6.97
C ASP A 163 -5.91 11.05 6.31
N PHE A 164 -5.85 11.23 4.99
CA PHE A 164 -4.62 11.10 4.19
C PHE A 164 -3.74 12.37 4.20
N GLY A 165 -4.02 13.33 5.09
CA GLY A 165 -3.32 14.61 5.20
C GLY A 165 -4.08 15.79 4.59
N GLY A 166 -5.21 15.53 3.92
CA GLY A 166 -6.10 16.55 3.35
C GLY A 166 -7.33 16.88 4.20
N GLY A 167 -7.49 16.22 5.36
CA GLY A 167 -8.71 16.26 6.17
C GLY A 167 -9.43 14.92 6.21
N ALA A 168 -10.38 14.81 7.13
CA ALA A 168 -11.14 13.58 7.36
C ALA A 168 -12.03 13.23 6.15
N LEU A 169 -11.91 11.97 5.68
CA LEU A 169 -12.73 11.38 4.63
C LEU A 169 -13.52 10.21 5.20
N PRO A 170 -14.84 10.32 5.35
CA PRO A 170 -15.68 9.20 5.75
C PRO A 170 -15.89 8.22 4.61
N SER A 171 -16.02 6.94 4.95
CA SER A 171 -16.68 5.93 4.13
C SER A 171 -18.13 6.35 3.86
N ALA A 172 -18.66 5.99 2.69
CA ALA A 172 -20.04 6.20 2.28
C ALA A 172 -21.00 5.11 2.81
N GLY A 173 -20.47 4.06 3.44
CA GLY A 173 -21.22 2.95 3.99
C GLY A 173 -20.38 2.09 4.94
N ASN A 174 -20.11 0.85 4.54
CA ASN A 174 -19.39 -0.12 5.39
C ASN A 174 -17.88 -0.03 5.16
N VAL A 175 -17.43 -0.51 4.00
CA VAL A 175 -16.05 -0.47 3.52
C VAL A 175 -16.14 0.13 2.14
N ASP A 176 -15.37 1.18 1.87
CA ASP A 176 -15.46 1.91 0.60
C ASP A 176 -14.11 2.09 -0.06
N ALA A 177 -14.15 2.20 -1.38
CA ALA A 177 -12.97 2.37 -2.18
C ALA A 177 -12.37 3.77 -1.96
N PHE A 178 -11.05 3.86 -1.95
CA PHE A 178 -10.35 5.14 -1.97
C PHE A 178 -9.30 5.19 -3.07
N VAL A 179 -8.99 6.43 -3.48
CA VAL A 179 -7.80 6.78 -4.25
C VAL A 179 -7.17 8.00 -3.57
N ALA A 180 -5.92 7.88 -3.15
CA ALA A 180 -5.12 8.95 -2.58
C ALA A 180 -3.85 9.16 -3.43
N ARG A 181 -3.48 10.42 -3.66
CA ARG A 181 -2.29 10.82 -4.40
C ARG A 181 -1.34 11.60 -3.51
N PHE A 182 -0.06 11.32 -3.65
CA PHE A 182 1.02 12.00 -2.94
C PHE A 182 2.10 12.43 -3.93
N ALA A 183 2.77 13.54 -3.68
CA ALA A 183 3.94 13.92 -4.45
C ALA A 183 5.13 13.01 -4.10
N LYS A 184 6.21 13.13 -4.87
CA LYS A 184 7.46 12.38 -4.66
C LYS A 184 7.99 12.47 -3.22
N ASP A 185 7.80 13.61 -2.56
CA ASP A 185 8.25 13.90 -1.20
C ASP A 185 7.27 13.43 -0.11
N GLY A 186 6.17 12.76 -0.48
CA GLY A 186 5.13 12.30 0.44
C GLY A 186 4.08 13.37 0.79
N SER A 187 4.17 14.58 0.23
CA SER A 187 3.13 15.59 0.45
C SER A 187 1.80 15.17 -0.21
N HIS A 188 0.69 15.35 0.50
CA HIS A 188 -0.64 15.00 0.01
C HIS A 188 -1.06 15.90 -1.17
N LEU A 189 -1.47 15.28 -2.29
CA LEU A 189 -1.96 15.99 -3.48
C LEU A 189 -3.48 15.95 -3.63
N GLY A 190 -4.15 15.01 -2.98
CA GLY A 190 -5.60 14.84 -3.05
C GLY A 190 -6.02 13.40 -2.81
N ALA A 191 -7.20 13.22 -2.23
CA ALA A 191 -7.80 11.91 -2.04
C ALA A 191 -9.31 11.97 -2.33
N ARG A 192 -9.88 10.84 -2.75
CA ARG A 192 -11.30 10.65 -3.03
C ARG A 192 -11.76 9.28 -2.55
N VAL A 193 -13.00 9.24 -2.07
CA VAL A 193 -13.71 8.02 -1.69
C VAL A 193 -14.78 7.74 -2.75
N PHE A 194 -14.94 6.47 -3.09
CA PHE A 194 -15.97 5.97 -3.99
C PHE A 194 -16.68 4.81 -3.31
N GLY A 195 -17.99 4.89 -3.21
CA GLY A 195 -18.72 3.95 -2.39
C GLY A 195 -20.21 4.19 -2.36
N GLY A 196 -20.95 3.15 -2.00
CA GLY A 196 -22.37 3.17 -1.71
C GLY A 196 -22.65 2.56 -0.33
N PRO A 197 -23.91 2.15 -0.05
CA PRO A 197 -24.28 1.63 1.27
C PRO A 197 -23.63 0.28 1.64
N GLY A 198 -23.11 -0.45 0.65
CA GLY A 198 -22.50 -1.77 0.84
C GLY A 198 -20.97 -1.75 0.70
N PRO A 199 -20.29 -2.90 0.91
CA PRO A 199 -18.84 -2.98 0.72
C PRO A 199 -18.41 -2.77 -0.74
N ASP A 200 -17.53 -1.80 -0.95
CA ASP A 200 -16.93 -1.44 -2.21
C ASP A 200 -15.42 -1.26 -2.02
N GLY A 201 -14.60 -1.73 -2.97
CA GLY A 201 -13.15 -1.69 -2.79
C GLY A 201 -12.35 -1.85 -4.06
N VAL A 202 -11.26 -1.09 -4.16
CA VAL A 202 -10.22 -1.32 -5.16
C VAL A 202 -9.32 -2.46 -4.66
N LEU A 203 -9.11 -3.45 -5.51
CA LEU A 203 -8.25 -4.61 -5.24
C LEU A 203 -6.97 -4.59 -6.08
N ALA A 204 -6.99 -3.88 -7.21
CA ALA A 204 -5.84 -3.72 -8.09
C ALA A 204 -5.80 -2.30 -8.67
N LEU A 205 -4.61 -1.73 -8.71
CA LEU A 205 -4.30 -0.44 -9.31
C LEU A 205 -3.17 -0.62 -10.32
N ASP A 206 -3.31 -0.01 -11.48
CA ASP A 206 -2.22 0.23 -12.43
C ASP A 206 -2.32 1.62 -13.04
N LEU A 207 -1.26 2.09 -13.68
CA LEU A 207 -1.21 3.36 -14.38
C LEU A 207 -1.06 3.13 -15.88
N GLY A 208 -1.91 3.79 -16.67
CA GLY A 208 -1.71 3.80 -18.10
C GLY A 208 -0.61 4.80 -18.53
N PRO A 209 -0.19 4.76 -19.81
CA PRO A 209 0.96 5.52 -20.32
C PRO A 209 0.82 7.05 -20.21
N SER A 210 -0.39 7.57 -20.02
CA SER A 210 -0.67 9.00 -19.85
C SER A 210 -1.01 9.38 -18.40
N GLY A 211 -0.74 8.50 -17.44
CA GLY A 211 -1.00 8.73 -16.01
C GLY A 211 -2.46 8.52 -15.61
N GLU A 212 -3.29 7.97 -16.49
CA GLU A 212 -4.62 7.51 -16.14
C GLU A 212 -4.55 6.39 -15.10
N LEU A 213 -5.54 6.34 -14.20
CA LEU A 213 -5.66 5.24 -13.26
C LEU A 213 -6.47 4.12 -13.90
N LEU A 214 -5.99 2.88 -13.79
CA LEU A 214 -6.73 1.66 -14.08
C LEU A 214 -7.02 1.00 -12.73
N LEU A 215 -8.30 0.93 -12.37
CA LEU A 215 -8.76 0.39 -11.08
C LEU A 215 -9.60 -0.85 -11.32
N GLY A 216 -9.20 -1.97 -10.72
CA GLY A 216 -9.99 -3.19 -10.64
C GLY A 216 -10.45 -3.44 -9.22
N GLY A 217 -11.68 -3.90 -9.03
CA GLY A 217 -12.22 -4.11 -7.70
C GLY A 217 -13.58 -4.78 -7.67
N ALA A 218 -14.23 -4.71 -6.51
CA ALA A 218 -15.54 -5.29 -6.26
C ALA A 218 -16.46 -4.29 -5.56
N HIS A 219 -17.77 -4.42 -5.80
CA HIS A 219 -18.81 -3.59 -5.19
C HIS A 219 -20.07 -4.43 -4.94
N THR A 220 -20.81 -4.18 -3.86
CA THR A 220 -22.10 -4.87 -3.58
C THR A 220 -23.30 -3.94 -3.69
N SER A 221 -23.06 -2.65 -3.93
CA SER A 221 -24.10 -1.64 -4.09
C SER A 221 -23.83 -0.75 -5.32
N PRO A 222 -24.82 -0.01 -5.84
CA PRO A 222 -24.58 0.90 -6.94
C PRO A 222 -23.52 1.95 -6.57
N ILE A 223 -22.51 2.11 -7.44
CA ILE A 223 -21.35 2.98 -7.22
C ILE A 223 -21.12 3.87 -8.43
N ASP A 224 -20.68 5.12 -8.23
CA ASP A 224 -20.32 6.04 -9.31
C ASP A 224 -18.89 6.56 -9.12
N PHE A 225 -18.06 6.38 -10.15
CA PHE A 225 -16.67 6.84 -10.18
C PHE A 225 -16.50 8.18 -10.90
N GLY A 226 -17.61 8.88 -11.21
CA GLY A 226 -17.67 10.15 -11.94
C GLY A 226 -17.99 10.01 -13.43
N GLY A 227 -18.34 8.81 -13.89
CA GLY A 227 -18.68 8.50 -15.29
C GLY A 227 -20.10 7.95 -15.47
N GLY A 228 -20.89 7.89 -14.39
CA GLY A 228 -22.20 7.25 -14.35
C GLY A 228 -22.23 6.05 -13.41
N VAL A 229 -23.43 5.73 -12.94
CA VAL A 229 -23.66 4.69 -11.92
C VAL A 229 -23.45 3.29 -12.49
N PHE A 230 -22.63 2.50 -11.81
CA PHE A 230 -22.48 1.07 -12.04
C PHE A 230 -23.54 0.36 -11.18
N THR A 231 -24.55 -0.21 -11.83
CA THR A 231 -25.63 -0.93 -11.14
C THR A 231 -25.20 -2.34 -10.74
N THR A 232 -25.80 -2.89 -9.69
CA THR A 232 -25.57 -4.28 -9.30
C THR A 232 -26.57 -5.22 -9.98
N SER A 233 -26.12 -6.46 -10.26
CA SER A 233 -27.01 -7.52 -10.75
C SER A 233 -27.84 -8.18 -9.63
N SER A 234 -27.39 -8.02 -8.38
CA SER A 234 -27.95 -8.55 -7.14
C SER A 234 -27.42 -7.70 -5.97
N LEU A 235 -28.22 -7.51 -4.91
CA LEU A 235 -27.76 -6.86 -3.65
C LEU A 235 -27.10 -7.85 -2.68
N LEU A 236 -27.07 -9.13 -3.03
CA LEU A 236 -26.51 -10.20 -2.19
C LEU A 236 -25.12 -10.65 -2.67
N ASP A 237 -24.73 -10.28 -3.91
CA ASP A 237 -23.50 -10.74 -4.54
C ASP A 237 -22.58 -9.55 -4.89
N ALA A 238 -21.28 -9.75 -4.71
CA ALA A 238 -20.28 -8.79 -5.16
C ALA A 238 -20.16 -8.82 -6.69
N ASN A 239 -20.09 -7.65 -7.30
CA ASN A 239 -19.90 -7.45 -8.74
C ASN A 239 -18.50 -6.87 -8.95
N GLY A 240 -17.76 -7.39 -9.94
CA GLY A 240 -16.45 -6.85 -10.30
C GLY A 240 -16.58 -5.58 -11.13
N PHE A 241 -15.67 -4.63 -10.94
CA PHE A 241 -15.54 -3.44 -11.79
C PHE A 241 -14.14 -3.30 -12.38
N LEU A 242 -14.07 -2.65 -13.53
CA LEU A 242 -12.85 -2.08 -14.11
C LEU A 242 -13.15 -0.63 -14.51
N VAL A 243 -12.38 0.31 -13.98
CA VAL A 243 -12.57 1.75 -14.21
C VAL A 243 -11.27 2.36 -14.71
N ARG A 244 -11.39 3.24 -15.71
CA ARG A 244 -10.30 4.10 -16.18
C ARG A 244 -10.60 5.54 -15.77
N LEU A 245 -9.79 6.12 -14.89
CA LEU A 245 -9.93 7.52 -14.46
C LEU A 245 -8.86 8.40 -15.09
N SER A 246 -9.29 9.49 -15.72
CA SER A 246 -8.36 10.48 -16.27
C SER A 246 -7.61 11.20 -15.13
N PRO A 247 -6.36 11.64 -15.37
CA PRO A 247 -5.67 12.52 -14.44
C PRO A 247 -6.52 13.77 -14.16
N PRO A 248 -6.53 14.30 -12.92
CA PRO A 248 -7.20 15.57 -12.65
C PRO A 248 -6.58 16.68 -13.50
N SER A 249 -7.42 17.45 -14.21
CA SER A 249 -6.99 18.60 -15.00
C SER A 249 -6.30 19.66 -14.12
N GLU A 250 -5.33 20.40 -14.65
CA GLU A 250 -4.64 21.47 -13.90
C GLU A 250 -5.60 22.52 -13.31
N ALA A 251 -6.79 22.71 -13.89
CA ALA A 251 -7.81 23.64 -13.42
C ALA A 251 -8.49 23.24 -12.09
N SER A 252 -8.40 21.98 -11.66
CA SER A 252 -9.06 21.49 -10.44
C SER A 252 -8.14 21.43 -9.21
N ARG A 253 -6.92 21.99 -9.29
CA ARG A 253 -5.92 22.03 -8.20
C ARG A 253 -5.93 23.35 -7.42
N ARG A 254 -7.01 24.15 -7.51
CA ARG A 254 -7.17 25.43 -6.79
C ARG A 254 -8.31 25.36 -5.79
#